data_AF-A0A510N5H3-F1
#
_entry.id   AF-A0A510N5H3-F1
#
_cell.length_a   1.000
_cell.length_b   1.000
_cell.length_c   1.000
_cell.angle_alpha   90.00
_cell.angle_beta   90.00
_cell.angle_gamma   90.00
#
_symmetry.space_group_name_H-M   'P 1'
#
loop_
_entity.id
_entity.type
_entity.pdbx_description
1 polymer ?
#
loop_
_entity_poly.entity_id
_entity_poly.type
_entity_poly.pdbx_seq_one_letter_code
_entity_poly.pdbx_strand_id
1 'polypeptide(L)'
;MSTESNDTSETAFEFSLPEQWALHSAVRSHTKDALDESSRLPYPAVELAILGRIEDGEFTFTAFECRRLAALLSQYATHDQTPRIDHDPARAIAGQLRDHCQPPRHR
;
A
#
# COMPACT_ATOMS: atom_id res chain seq x y z
N MET A 1 -30.67 -13.25 -8.42
CA MET A 1 -29.20 -13.48 -8.42
C MET A 1 -28.57 -12.15 -8.08
N SER A 2 -27.92 -12.06 -6.92
CA SER A 2 -27.28 -10.84 -6.44
C SER A 2 -26.06 -10.55 -7.32
N THR A 3 -26.04 -9.40 -7.98
CA THR A 3 -24.83 -8.86 -8.60
C THR A 3 -23.91 -8.44 -7.47
N GLU A 4 -22.97 -9.30 -7.10
CA GLU A 4 -21.82 -8.90 -6.30
C GLU A 4 -21.09 -7.81 -7.11
N SER A 5 -21.21 -6.54 -6.70
CA SER A 5 -20.31 -5.48 -7.19
C SER A 5 -18.91 -5.92 -6.82
N ASN A 6 -18.19 -6.49 -7.78
CA ASN A 6 -16.74 -6.50 -7.77
C ASN A 6 -16.35 -5.02 -7.78
N ASP A 7 -16.07 -4.47 -6.60
CA ASP A 7 -15.81 -3.05 -6.41
C ASP A 7 -14.43 -2.74 -6.99
N THR A 8 -14.37 -2.69 -8.32
CA THR A 8 -13.24 -2.27 -9.16
C THR A 8 -13.11 -0.75 -9.19
N SER A 9 -13.78 -0.05 -8.28
CA SER A 9 -13.68 1.40 -8.14
C SER A 9 -12.27 1.75 -7.67
N GLU A 10 -11.52 2.39 -8.55
CA GLU A 10 -10.20 2.91 -8.24
C GLU A 10 -10.31 4.32 -7.68
N THR A 11 -9.51 4.61 -6.65
CA THR A 11 -9.43 5.94 -6.02
C THR A 11 -8.06 6.52 -6.29
N ALA A 12 -8.03 7.73 -6.86
CA ALA A 12 -6.80 8.49 -7.06
C ALA A 12 -6.40 9.21 -5.76
N PHE A 13 -5.12 9.20 -5.45
CA PHE A 13 -4.54 9.88 -4.30
C PHE A 13 -3.48 10.88 -4.76
N GLU A 14 -3.39 12.00 -4.04
CA GLU A 14 -2.27 12.92 -4.15
C GLU A 14 -1.39 12.74 -2.92
N PHE A 15 -0.10 12.51 -3.17
CA PHE A 15 0.92 12.39 -2.12
C PHE A 15 2.00 13.44 -2.31
N SER A 16 2.45 14.00 -1.21
CA SER A 16 3.68 14.80 -1.17
C SER A 16 4.90 13.96 -1.53
N LEU A 17 5.99 14.60 -1.96
CA LEU A 17 7.21 13.87 -2.33
C LEU A 17 7.76 12.96 -1.20
N PRO A 18 7.79 13.37 0.08
CA PRO A 18 8.16 12.47 1.18
C PRO A 18 7.24 11.24 1.28
N GLU A 19 5.94 11.42 1.07
CA GLU A 19 4.96 10.33 1.11
C GLU A 19 5.16 9.36 -0.06
N GLN A 20 5.45 9.88 -1.27
CA GLN A 20 5.76 9.05 -2.43
C GLN A 20 7.00 8.18 -2.17
N TRP A 21 8.07 8.75 -1.58
CA TRP A 21 9.27 8.00 -1.23
C TRP A 21 9.05 6.95 -0.14
N ALA A 22 8.26 7.27 0.88
CA ALA A 22 7.92 6.32 1.93
C ALA A 22 7.06 5.17 1.40
N LEU A 23 6.07 5.47 0.55
CA LEU A 23 5.24 4.48 -0.12
C LEU A 23 6.06 3.55 -1.01
N HIS A 24 6.89 4.11 -1.88
CA HIS A 24 7.79 3.35 -2.73
C HIS A 24 8.72 2.46 -1.90
N SER A 25 9.38 3.01 -0.88
CA SER A 25 10.31 2.26 -0.03
C SER A 25 9.65 1.13 0.73
N ALA A 26 8.43 1.36 1.24
CA ALA A 26 7.66 0.34 1.92
C ALA A 26 7.33 -0.82 0.97
N VAL A 27 6.71 -0.54 -0.19
CA VAL A 27 6.32 -1.57 -1.17
C VAL A 27 7.56 -2.31 -1.69
N ARG A 28 8.63 -1.60 -2.02
CA ARG A 28 9.89 -2.19 -2.48
C ARG A 28 10.53 -3.09 -1.42
N SER A 29 10.53 -2.66 -0.15
CA SER A 29 11.09 -3.48 0.94
C SER A 29 10.32 -4.79 1.08
N HIS A 30 8.99 -4.73 1.11
CA HIS A 30 8.16 -5.94 1.20
C HIS A 30 8.38 -6.87 0.01
N THR A 31 8.39 -6.34 -1.21
CA THR A 31 8.63 -7.12 -2.43
C THR A 31 10.00 -7.78 -2.41
N LYS A 32 11.03 -7.07 -1.95
CA LYS A 32 12.38 -7.64 -1.80
C LYS A 32 12.38 -8.81 -0.81
N ASP A 33 11.75 -8.63 0.35
CA ASP A 33 11.67 -9.67 1.39
C ASP A 33 10.85 -10.88 0.94
N ALA A 34 9.84 -10.67 0.09
CA ALA A 34 9.02 -11.75 -0.47
C ALA A 34 9.66 -12.48 -1.66
N LEU A 35 10.61 -11.84 -2.35
CA LEU A 35 11.38 -12.44 -3.44
C LEU A 35 12.68 -13.11 -2.98
N ASP A 36 13.08 -12.93 -1.72
CA ASP A 36 14.21 -13.66 -1.14
C ASP A 36 13.91 -15.18 -1.16
N GLU A 37 14.82 -15.98 -1.72
CA GLU A 37 14.69 -17.44 -1.84
C GLU A 37 14.50 -18.14 -0.49
N SER A 38 14.95 -17.52 0.60
CA SER A 38 14.78 -18.02 1.96
C SER A 38 13.44 -17.64 2.61
N SER A 39 12.67 -16.77 1.97
CA SER A 39 11.38 -16.28 2.46
C SER A 39 10.29 -17.35 2.38
N ARG A 40 9.38 -17.31 3.37
CA ARG A 40 8.14 -18.11 3.35
C ARG A 40 6.94 -17.29 2.86
N LEU A 41 7.16 -16.06 2.44
CA LEU A 41 6.10 -15.19 1.95
C LEU A 41 5.63 -15.68 0.57
N PRO A 42 4.33 -15.51 0.25
CA PRO A 42 3.85 -15.78 -1.09
C PRO A 42 4.48 -14.80 -2.10
N TYR A 43 4.55 -15.23 -3.37
CA TYR A 43 5.04 -14.37 -4.45
C TYR A 43 4.26 -13.04 -4.52
N PRO A 44 4.93 -11.87 -4.50
CA PRO A 44 4.30 -10.57 -4.29
C PRO A 44 3.76 -9.96 -5.61
N ALA A 45 2.92 -10.69 -6.34
CA ALA A 45 2.42 -10.24 -7.65
C ALA A 45 1.68 -8.89 -7.61
N VAL A 46 0.88 -8.69 -6.56
CA VAL A 46 0.10 -7.45 -6.37
C VAL A 46 1.02 -6.28 -6.06
N GLU A 47 1.97 -6.44 -5.14
CA GLU A 47 2.94 -5.40 -4.80
C GLU A 47 3.87 -5.06 -5.95
N LEU A 48 4.25 -6.02 -6.79
CA LEU A 48 5.01 -5.75 -8.02
C LEU A 48 4.22 -4.86 -8.99
N ALA A 49 2.93 -5.14 -9.20
CA ALA A 49 2.08 -4.32 -10.05
C ALA A 49 1.87 -2.91 -9.45
N ILE A 50 1.68 -2.81 -8.13
CA ILE A 50 1.60 -1.53 -7.43
C ILE A 50 2.91 -0.75 -7.53
N LEU A 51 4.06 -1.42 -7.36
CA LEU A 51 5.37 -0.78 -7.42
C LEU A 51 5.64 -0.17 -8.80
N GLY A 52 5.31 -0.90 -9.88
CA GLY A 52 5.43 -0.36 -11.24
C GLY A 52 4.61 0.91 -11.43
N ARG A 53 3.35 0.92 -10.96
CA ARG A 53 2.50 2.14 -11.02
C ARG A 53 3.07 3.30 -10.21
N ILE A 54 3.61 3.04 -9.02
CA ILE A 54 4.27 4.08 -8.21
C ILE A 54 5.49 4.66 -8.93
N GLU A 55 6.30 3.81 -9.57
CA GLU A 55 7.48 4.24 -10.35
C GLU A 55 7.10 5.08 -11.59
N ASP A 56 5.93 4.82 -12.17
CA ASP A 56 5.33 5.62 -13.25
C ASP A 56 4.63 6.90 -12.74
N GLY A 57 4.54 7.10 -11.43
CA GLY A 57 3.87 8.25 -10.81
C GLY A 57 2.34 8.13 -10.74
N GLU A 58 1.80 6.93 -10.91
CA GLU A 58 0.38 6.62 -10.82
C GLU A 58 -0.01 6.17 -9.41
N PHE A 59 -0.82 7.00 -8.73
CA PHE A 59 -1.27 6.77 -7.35
C PHE A 59 -2.77 6.48 -7.29
N THR A 60 -3.23 5.56 -8.14
CA THR A 60 -4.63 5.13 -8.17
C THR A 60 -4.72 3.71 -7.65
N PHE A 61 -5.56 3.46 -6.65
CA PHE A 61 -5.64 2.15 -6.01
C PHE A 61 -7.08 1.67 -5.87
N THR A 62 -7.28 0.36 -6.03
CA THR A 62 -8.55 -0.27 -5.67
C THR A 62 -8.70 -0.35 -4.14
N ALA A 63 -9.92 -0.56 -3.65
CA ALA A 63 -10.16 -0.72 -2.22
C ALA A 63 -9.41 -1.91 -1.59
N PHE A 64 -9.12 -2.96 -2.38
CA PHE A 64 -8.27 -4.06 -1.95
C PHE A 64 -6.81 -3.61 -1.76
N GLU A 65 -6.28 -2.90 -2.75
CA GLU A 65 -4.90 -2.39 -2.71
C GLU A 65 -4.70 -1.37 -1.61
N CYS A 66 -5.65 -0.46 -1.36
CA CYS A 66 -5.57 0.48 -0.23
C CYS A 66 -5.42 -0.25 1.10
N ARG A 67 -6.21 -1.31 1.34
CA ARG A 67 -6.15 -2.09 2.59
C ARG A 67 -4.81 -2.78 2.76
N ARG A 68 -4.30 -3.34 1.66
CA ARG A 68 -3.00 -4.01 1.62
C ARG A 68 -1.86 -3.03 1.87
N LEU A 69 -1.87 -1.90 1.17
CA LEU A 69 -0.90 -0.81 1.35
C LEU A 69 -0.94 -0.22 2.75
N ALA A 70 -2.13 0.04 3.31
CA ALA A 70 -2.24 0.58 4.67
C ALA A 70 -1.65 -0.37 5.73
N ALA A 71 -1.84 -1.68 5.56
CA ALA A 71 -1.23 -2.68 6.44
C ALA A 71 0.29 -2.69 6.30
N LEU A 72 0.78 -2.72 5.06
CA LEU A 72 2.21 -2.70 4.73
C LEU A 72 2.90 -1.45 5.29
N LEU A 73 2.35 -0.27 5.03
CA LEU A 73 2.86 1.01 5.52
C LEU A 73 2.87 1.11 7.05
N SER A 74 1.88 0.52 7.71
CA SER A 74 1.86 0.48 9.18
C SER A 74 2.96 -0.42 9.76
N GLN A 75 3.22 -1.55 9.11
CA GLN A 75 4.35 -2.41 9.48
C GLN A 75 5.67 -1.70 9.22
N TYR A 76 5.83 -1.11 8.03
CA TYR A 76 7.01 -0.34 7.66
C TYR A 76 7.29 0.80 8.65
N ALA A 77 6.29 1.60 9.01
CA ALA A 77 6.43 2.74 9.93
C ALA A 77 6.70 2.37 11.41
N THR A 78 6.76 1.07 11.73
CA THR A 78 7.07 0.58 13.08
C THR A 78 8.27 -0.36 13.08
N HIS A 79 8.83 -0.68 11.92
CA HIS A 79 9.98 -1.56 11.80
C HIS A 79 11.27 -0.82 12.17
N ASP A 80 12.13 -1.46 12.98
CA ASP A 80 13.34 -0.85 13.54
C ASP A 80 14.35 -0.43 12.46
N GLN A 81 14.33 -1.08 11.30
CA GLN A 81 15.22 -0.76 10.18
C GLN A 81 14.68 0.34 9.26
N THR A 82 13.45 0.81 9.47
CA THR A 82 12.87 1.88 8.65
C THR A 82 13.54 3.22 8.98
N PRO A 83 14.05 3.96 7.97
CA PRO A 83 14.65 5.26 8.18
C PRO A 83 13.68 6.20 8.90
N ARG A 84 14.14 6.90 9.95
CA ARG A 84 13.31 7.80 10.78
C ARG A 84 12.47 8.79 9.98
N ILE A 85 13.00 9.29 8.87
CA ILE A 85 12.32 10.25 7.99
C ILE A 85 11.05 9.67 7.35
N ASP A 86 10.95 8.35 7.20
CA ASP A 86 9.81 7.68 6.56
C ASP A 86 8.70 7.29 7.54
N HIS A 87 8.93 7.37 8.87
CA HIS A 87 7.95 6.92 9.88
C HIS A 87 6.65 7.72 9.80
N ASP A 88 6.75 9.05 9.86
CA ASP A 88 5.57 9.91 9.87
C ASP A 88 4.84 9.92 8.52
N PRO A 89 5.51 10.04 7.35
CA PRO A 89 4.86 9.89 6.06
C PRO A 89 4.16 8.54 5.89
N ALA A 90 4.81 7.42 6.26
CA ALA A 90 4.18 6.11 6.13
C ALA A 90 2.94 5.96 7.03
N ARG A 91 2.94 6.54 8.24
CA ARG A 91 1.74 6.57 9.11
C ARG A 91 0.63 7.42 8.52
N ALA A 92 0.96 8.59 7.96
CA ALA A 92 0.00 9.49 7.35
C ALA A 92 -0.74 8.80 6.19
N ILE A 93 0.00 8.19 5.27
CA ILE A 93 -0.57 7.46 4.12
C ILE A 93 -1.42 6.28 4.60
N ALA A 94 -0.93 5.50 5.58
CA ALA A 94 -1.70 4.38 6.12
C ALA A 94 -3.04 4.81 6.73
N GLY A 95 -3.10 5.98 7.37
CA GLY A 95 -4.34 6.60 7.85
C GLY A 95 -5.26 6.97 6.69
N GLN A 96 -4.74 7.75 5.73
CA GLN A 96 -5.49 8.21 4.56
C GLN A 96 -6.12 7.06 3.77
N LEU A 97 -5.37 5.99 3.50
CA LEU A 97 -5.83 4.81 2.78
C LEU A 97 -6.93 4.04 3.53
N ARG A 98 -6.85 3.98 4.87
CA ARG A 98 -7.90 3.35 5.70
C ARG A 98 -9.19 4.13 5.70
N ASP A 99 -9.09 5.45 5.71
CA ASP A 99 -10.25 6.32 5.77
C ASP A 99 -11.00 6.35 4.42
N HIS A 100 -10.26 6.35 3.30
CA HIS A 100 -10.86 6.42 1.96
C HIS A 100 -11.38 5.08 1.43
N CYS A 101 -10.79 3.96 1.85
CA CYS A 101 -11.10 2.64 1.29
C CYS A 101 -11.76 1.68 2.30
N GLN A 102 -12.46 2.23 3.30
CA GLN A 102 -13.30 1.45 4.22
C GLN A 102 -14.50 0.86 3.47
N PRO A 103 -14.86 -0.43 3.70
CA PRO A 103 -16.13 -0.93 3.22
C PRO A 103 -17.28 -0.12 3.85
N PRO A 104 -18.39 0.13 3.13
CA PRO A 104 -19.54 0.82 3.70
C PRO A 104 -19.97 0.09 4.97
N ARG A 105 -20.03 0.82 6.09
CA ARG A 105 -20.60 0.30 7.33
C ARG A 105 -22.10 0.12 7.10
N HIS A 106 -22.53 -1.09 6.75
CA HIS A 106 -23.94 -1.44 6.77
C HIS A 106 -24.44 -1.26 8.21
N ARG A 107 -25.32 -0.28 8.42
CA ARG A 107 -26.13 -0.12 9.63
C ARG A 107 -27.38 -0.98 9.51
#